data_AF-A0A0M0JZZ2-F1
#
_entry.id   AF-A0A0M0JZZ2-F1
#
_cell.length_a   1.000
_cell.length_b   1.000
_cell.length_c   1.000
_cell.angle_alpha   90.00
_cell.angle_beta   90.00
_cell.angle_gamma   90.00
#
_symmetry.space_group_name_H-M   'P 1'
#
loop_
_entity.id
_entity.type
_entity.pdbx_description
1 polymer ?
#
loop_
_entity_poly.entity_id
_entity_poly.type
_entity_poly.pdbx_seq_one_letter_code
_entity_poly.pdbx_strand_id
1 'polypeptide(L)'
;MPPPLATVIEALVEELTYSPSTPLDKLALLERINAKLETQVNVKEVNKALYYMKDEGIVKNGVEMHGAMPTWLIGSAADPSALKAVAVAIAHAVLAAGKAGDHETVLSALGIAVKHDSPYASQRKAYLGLARLIHPDKLGDAFPGAKSAFQYLVKAYEALTAPEIADPSAAGKGGRGSKKAAAAAPKLARSNENCFRTRVRCPKCSAVWGTADSGLQPYEYSFLMQGLKSYVCCGCLFSFGCMSAVHECPYCHVENGYHPDEYHSQKLCHNCDGVFGFKLYPTGPQIEARLRAEVLERQQQRAQQRSQHAAREAKASVAAAKGPALSEAQQAARQEHLFCLGLIDECPRCGCMHDSKGVAAGSGTAAPKRRKGGALGERSGACVVVDDDGAAEEEDEEAEQQPQRGGRGSAAAEKAESRARRQHLRECTDRSAHARHYKQGLRCEKAKLDRVAKAAADEEVMNAAAWTRLGGTAETAWLLTDANVKKQCEQLGVVVQAEGVVMREAHAVASAVAEPKDDALLAPASEESSAGPSDQLQAEDDRAYKQRLKEEAAELMRAKKAAEASAGPSEQLQAEDDRAYKQRLKEEAAELNLKRAKKAAQMAAN
;
A
#
# COMPACT_ATOMS: atom_id res chain seq x y z
N MET A 1 39.06 0.49 0.83
CA MET A 1 38.58 -0.91 0.89
C MET A 1 37.82 -1.18 -0.40
N PRO A 2 37.90 -2.40 -0.97
CA PRO A 2 37.09 -2.72 -2.13
C PRO A 2 35.60 -2.53 -1.80
N PRO A 3 34.79 -1.99 -2.72
CA PRO A 3 33.36 -1.82 -2.47
C PRO A 3 32.69 -3.18 -2.24
N PRO A 4 31.68 -3.26 -1.37
CA PRO A 4 30.96 -4.50 -1.15
C PRO A 4 30.30 -4.98 -2.45
N LEU A 5 30.28 -6.30 -2.65
CA LEU A 5 29.78 -6.92 -3.88
C LEU A 5 28.36 -6.45 -4.26
N ALA A 6 27.51 -6.19 -3.26
CA ALA A 6 26.15 -5.68 -3.45
C ALA A 6 26.13 -4.31 -4.17
N THR A 7 27.04 -3.40 -3.84
CA THR A 7 27.14 -2.08 -4.49
C THR A 7 27.59 -2.21 -5.94
N VAL A 8 28.49 -3.16 -6.23
CA VAL A 8 28.92 -3.45 -7.60
C VAL A 8 27.77 -4.05 -8.41
N ILE A 9 26.95 -4.93 -7.81
CA ILE A 9 25.76 -5.52 -8.43
C ILE A 9 24.71 -4.44 -8.72
N GLU A 10 24.43 -3.52 -7.77
CA GLU A 10 23.47 -2.44 -7.97
C GLU A 10 23.86 -1.53 -9.13
N ALA A 11 25.13 -1.10 -9.19
CA ALA A 11 25.66 -0.29 -10.28
C ALA A 11 25.60 -1.01 -11.63
N LEU A 12 25.87 -2.32 -11.65
CA LEU A 12 25.74 -3.18 -12.83
C LEU A 12 24.30 -3.28 -13.32
N VAL A 13 23.35 -3.53 -12.42
CA VAL A 13 21.91 -3.60 -12.76
C VAL A 13 21.46 -2.26 -13.34
N GLU A 14 21.80 -1.15 -12.68
CA GLU A 14 21.39 0.17 -13.13
C GLU A 14 21.94 0.51 -14.53
N GLU A 15 23.23 0.26 -14.77
CA GLU A 15 23.85 0.48 -16.08
C GLU A 15 23.27 -0.40 -17.18
N LEU A 16 23.12 -1.70 -16.90
CA LEU A 16 22.58 -2.61 -17.88
C LEU A 16 21.08 -2.35 -18.16
N THR A 17 20.34 -1.79 -17.20
CA THR A 17 18.90 -1.47 -17.35
C THR A 17 18.66 -0.20 -18.15
N TYR A 18 19.54 0.81 -18.01
CA TYR A 18 19.38 2.12 -18.66
C TYR A 18 20.19 2.29 -19.96
N SER A 19 21.19 1.45 -20.21
CA SER A 19 21.96 1.51 -21.45
C SER A 19 21.14 0.95 -22.64
N PRO A 20 21.23 1.55 -23.84
CA PRO A 20 20.56 1.03 -25.04
C PRO A 20 20.92 -0.44 -25.28
N SER A 21 20.03 -1.17 -25.97
CA SER A 21 20.04 -2.62 -26.27
C SER A 21 21.32 -3.17 -26.94
N THR A 22 22.34 -2.35 -27.11
CA THR A 22 23.67 -2.76 -27.56
C THR A 22 24.39 -3.56 -26.46
N PRO A 23 24.85 -4.79 -26.76
CA PRO A 23 25.67 -5.56 -25.83
C PRO A 23 26.90 -4.77 -25.39
N LEU A 24 27.09 -4.63 -24.08
CA LEU A 24 28.28 -3.99 -23.53
C LEU A 24 29.36 -5.05 -23.28
N ASP A 25 30.57 -4.77 -23.75
CA ASP A 25 31.76 -5.51 -23.32
C ASP A 25 32.09 -5.16 -21.86
N LYS A 26 32.71 -6.12 -21.18
CA LYS A 26 33.12 -6.05 -19.78
C LYS A 26 34.00 -4.84 -19.47
N LEU A 27 34.90 -4.44 -20.37
CA LEU A 27 35.75 -3.26 -20.14
C LEU A 27 34.93 -1.97 -20.18
N ALA A 28 33.96 -1.88 -21.09
CA ALA A 28 33.03 -0.74 -21.14
C ALA A 28 32.13 -0.69 -19.89
N LEU A 29 31.67 -1.84 -19.39
CA LEU A 29 30.94 -1.92 -18.11
C LEU A 29 31.79 -1.44 -16.94
N LEU A 30 33.05 -1.88 -16.87
CA LEU A 30 33.98 -1.47 -15.83
C LEU A 30 34.17 0.05 -15.80
N GLU A 31 34.35 0.68 -16.97
CA GLU A 31 34.51 2.13 -17.07
C GLU A 31 33.27 2.88 -16.58
N ARG A 32 32.07 2.42 -16.96
CA ARG A 32 30.81 3.05 -16.52
C ARG A 32 30.53 2.85 -15.03
N ILE A 33 30.82 1.66 -14.50
CA ILE A 33 30.70 1.36 -13.07
C ILE A 33 31.68 2.23 -12.28
N ASN A 34 32.92 2.36 -12.74
CA ASN A 34 33.93 3.21 -12.09
C ASN A 34 33.62 4.70 -12.23
N ALA A 35 32.86 5.12 -13.24
CA ALA A 35 32.36 6.49 -13.33
C ALA A 35 31.23 6.77 -12.32
N LYS A 36 30.44 5.74 -11.97
CA LYS A 36 29.34 5.84 -11.00
C LYS A 36 29.76 5.66 -9.55
N LEU A 37 30.74 4.80 -9.31
CA LEU A 37 31.23 4.50 -7.97
C LEU A 37 32.41 5.42 -7.62
N GLU A 38 32.37 6.01 -6.44
CA GLU A 38 33.46 6.83 -5.89
C GLU A 38 34.75 6.02 -5.64
N THR A 39 34.66 4.69 -5.70
CA THR A 39 35.77 3.76 -5.47
C THR A 39 36.03 2.93 -6.71
N GLN A 40 37.30 2.83 -7.12
CA GLN A 40 37.70 1.99 -8.24
C GLN A 40 37.43 0.51 -7.95
N VAL A 41 36.63 -0.10 -8.82
CA VAL A 41 36.34 -1.53 -8.87
C VAL A 41 37.33 -2.19 -9.82
N ASN A 42 37.77 -3.40 -9.50
CA ASN A 42 38.60 -4.20 -10.39
C ASN A 42 37.74 -5.06 -11.33
N VAL A 43 38.24 -5.30 -12.54
CA VAL A 43 37.81 -6.34 -13.50
C VAL A 43 37.39 -7.66 -12.83
N LYS A 44 38.10 -8.10 -11.78
CA LYS A 44 37.78 -9.34 -11.03
C LYS A 44 36.47 -9.25 -10.24
N GLU A 45 36.17 -8.10 -9.66
CA GLU A 45 34.97 -7.86 -8.84
C GLU A 45 33.73 -7.72 -9.73
N VAL A 46 33.86 -6.99 -10.83
CA VAL A 46 32.83 -6.94 -11.88
C VAL A 46 32.54 -8.34 -12.42
N ASN A 47 33.57 -9.15 -12.68
CA ASN A 47 33.39 -10.55 -13.06
C ASN A 47 32.63 -11.35 -11.99
N LYS A 48 33.05 -11.23 -10.73
CA LYS A 48 32.41 -11.95 -9.63
C LYS A 48 30.93 -11.59 -9.52
N ALA A 49 30.59 -10.31 -9.69
CA ALA A 49 29.21 -9.83 -9.72
C ALA A 49 28.44 -10.34 -10.94
N LEU A 50 29.02 -10.28 -12.15
CA LEU A 50 28.38 -10.77 -13.38
C LEU A 50 28.10 -12.28 -13.36
N TYR A 51 29.04 -13.09 -12.83
CA TYR A 51 28.81 -14.53 -12.66
C TYR A 51 27.76 -14.82 -11.59
N TYR A 52 27.77 -14.09 -10.48
CA TYR A 52 26.71 -14.19 -9.48
C TYR A 52 25.34 -13.85 -10.07
N MET A 53 25.24 -12.75 -10.82
CA MET A 53 24.02 -12.34 -11.51
C MET A 53 23.60 -13.31 -12.62
N LYS A 54 24.55 -14.01 -13.24
CA LYS A 54 24.28 -15.07 -14.22
C LYS A 54 23.67 -16.30 -13.57
N ASP A 55 24.20 -16.73 -12.42
CA ASP A 55 23.68 -17.87 -11.66
C ASP A 55 22.26 -17.59 -11.16
N GLU A 56 21.95 -16.33 -10.83
CA GLU A 56 20.60 -15.84 -10.46
C GLU A 56 19.70 -15.54 -11.69
N GLY A 57 20.18 -15.76 -12.92
CA GLY A 57 19.42 -15.55 -14.15
C GLY A 57 19.16 -14.08 -14.54
N ILE A 58 19.79 -13.12 -13.85
CA ILE A 58 19.63 -11.68 -14.07
C ILE A 58 20.32 -11.23 -15.37
N VAL A 59 21.48 -11.84 -15.69
CA VAL A 59 22.29 -11.48 -16.87
C VAL A 59 22.58 -12.74 -17.67
N LYS A 60 22.47 -12.66 -18.99
CA LYS A 60 22.84 -13.74 -19.93
C LYS A 60 24.12 -13.37 -20.67
N ASN A 61 24.94 -14.38 -20.96
CA ASN A 61 26.01 -14.21 -21.95
C ASN A 61 25.36 -14.02 -23.32
N GLY A 62 25.70 -12.93 -24.01
CA GLY A 62 25.38 -12.77 -25.42
C GLY A 62 26.09 -13.83 -26.28
N VAL A 63 25.70 -13.92 -27.56
CA VAL A 63 26.26 -14.87 -28.54
C VAL A 63 27.78 -14.70 -28.58
N GLU A 64 28.52 -15.77 -28.23
CA GLU A 64 29.97 -15.85 -28.44
C GLU A 64 30.22 -15.90 -29.96
N MET A 65 30.40 -14.73 -30.58
CA MET A 65 30.94 -14.65 -31.94
C MET A 65 32.40 -15.12 -31.87
N HIS A 66 32.74 -16.19 -32.60
CA HIS A 66 34.06 -16.82 -32.65
C HIS A 66 35.25 -15.83 -32.48
N GLY A 67 35.82 -15.77 -31.28
CA GLY A 67 37.01 -14.96 -30.96
C GLY A 67 36.76 -13.59 -30.33
N ALA A 68 35.51 -13.18 -30.07
CA ALA A 68 35.18 -11.92 -29.38
C ALA A 68 34.96 -12.11 -27.86
N MET A 69 35.24 -11.07 -27.07
CA MET A 69 35.02 -11.07 -25.61
C MET A 69 33.54 -11.27 -25.26
N PRO A 70 33.22 -11.98 -24.15
CA PRO A 70 31.84 -12.24 -23.75
C PRO A 70 31.13 -10.93 -23.42
N THR A 71 30.16 -10.58 -24.26
CA THR A 71 29.25 -9.46 -24.02
C THR A 71 28.14 -9.85 -23.06
N TRP A 72 27.82 -8.97 -22.13
CA TRP A 72 26.80 -9.20 -21.12
C TRP A 72 25.53 -8.45 -21.49
N LEU A 73 24.42 -9.18 -21.52
CA LEU A 73 23.09 -8.63 -21.76
C LEU A 73 22.26 -8.91 -20.51
N ILE A 74 21.44 -7.96 -20.05
CA ILE A 74 20.32 -8.34 -19.18
C ILE A 74 19.53 -9.41 -19.95
N GLY A 75 19.28 -10.55 -19.31
CA GLY A 75 18.39 -11.54 -19.91
C GLY A 75 17.10 -10.82 -20.28
N SER A 76 16.62 -10.94 -21.52
CA SER A 76 15.64 -10.10 -22.22
C SER A 76 14.35 -9.66 -21.49
N ALA A 77 14.13 -10.06 -20.24
CA ALA A 77 13.47 -9.27 -19.22
C ALA A 77 14.17 -9.62 -17.89
N ALA A 78 14.66 -8.65 -17.11
CA ALA A 78 14.73 -8.88 -15.68
C ALA A 78 13.29 -9.13 -15.26
N ASP A 79 12.92 -10.40 -15.14
CA ASP A 79 11.56 -10.81 -14.86
C ASP A 79 11.08 -9.94 -13.69
N PRO A 80 10.01 -9.13 -13.83
CA PRO A 80 9.49 -8.35 -12.71
C PRO A 80 9.20 -9.25 -11.50
N SER A 81 9.04 -10.57 -11.72
CA SER A 81 9.03 -11.60 -10.68
C SER A 81 10.34 -11.70 -9.88
N ALA A 82 11.52 -11.64 -10.52
CA ALA A 82 12.82 -11.73 -9.85
C ALA A 82 13.13 -10.48 -8.99
N LEU A 83 12.83 -9.29 -9.51
CA LEU A 83 12.92 -8.04 -8.72
C LEU A 83 11.94 -8.06 -7.53
N LYS A 84 10.73 -8.58 -7.72
CA LYS A 84 9.78 -8.82 -6.64
C LYS A 84 10.33 -9.82 -5.63
N ALA A 85 10.94 -10.93 -6.05
CA ALA A 85 11.52 -11.92 -5.15
C ALA A 85 12.63 -11.33 -4.27
N VAL A 86 13.51 -10.50 -4.83
CA VAL A 86 14.53 -9.77 -4.06
C VAL A 86 13.88 -8.80 -3.08
N ALA A 87 12.86 -8.04 -3.51
CA ALA A 87 12.14 -7.11 -2.64
C ALA A 87 11.39 -7.83 -1.50
N VAL A 88 10.82 -9.02 -1.77
CA VAL A 88 10.21 -9.91 -0.76
C VAL A 88 11.25 -10.39 0.25
N ALA A 89 12.42 -10.83 -0.21
CA ALA A 89 13.51 -11.27 0.67
C ALA A 89 13.98 -10.13 1.60
N ILE A 90 14.14 -8.92 1.06
CA ILE A 90 14.47 -7.73 1.85
C ILE A 90 13.36 -7.41 2.85
N ALA A 91 12.09 -7.49 2.44
CA ALA A 91 10.96 -7.25 3.34
C ALA A 91 10.91 -8.25 4.50
N HIS A 92 11.24 -9.53 4.26
CA HIS A 92 11.39 -10.53 5.31
C HIS A 92 12.54 -10.20 6.28
N ALA A 93 13.68 -9.76 5.77
CA ALA A 93 14.82 -9.36 6.60
C ALA A 93 14.48 -8.15 7.48
N VAL A 94 13.83 -7.13 6.91
CA VAL A 94 13.34 -5.94 7.64
C VAL A 94 12.34 -6.34 8.72
N LEU A 95 11.42 -7.25 8.44
CA LEU A 95 10.41 -7.69 9.40
C LEU A 95 11.02 -8.52 10.54
N ALA A 96 12.03 -9.35 10.26
CA ALA A 96 12.77 -10.09 11.28
C ALA A 96 13.57 -9.16 12.20
N ALA A 97 14.34 -8.22 11.63
CA ALA A 97 15.12 -7.24 12.38
C ALA A 97 14.21 -6.29 13.19
N GLY A 98 13.10 -5.84 12.61
CA GLY A 98 12.12 -4.99 13.28
C GLY A 98 11.47 -5.65 14.49
N LYS A 99 11.24 -6.97 14.45
CA LYS A 99 10.76 -7.75 15.60
C LYS A 99 11.79 -7.90 16.71
N ALA A 100 13.08 -7.97 16.35
CA ALA A 100 14.18 -8.00 17.31
C ALA A 100 14.42 -6.63 17.98
N GLY A 101 13.96 -5.55 17.36
CA GLY A 101 14.21 -4.18 17.83
C GLY A 101 15.52 -3.58 17.33
N ASP A 102 16.21 -4.24 16.40
CA ASP A 102 17.49 -3.79 15.87
C ASP A 102 17.30 -2.78 14.73
N HIS A 103 17.19 -1.50 15.09
CA HIS A 103 16.95 -0.41 14.13
C HIS A 103 18.08 -0.22 13.11
N GLU A 104 19.35 -0.44 13.51
CA GLU A 104 20.51 -0.36 12.62
C GLU A 104 20.48 -1.44 11.52
N THR A 105 20.11 -2.66 11.90
CA THR A 105 20.01 -3.80 10.98
C THR A 105 18.88 -3.61 9.97
N VAL A 106 17.77 -2.99 10.39
CA VAL A 106 16.64 -2.66 9.49
C VAL A 106 17.08 -1.72 8.37
N LEU A 107 17.78 -0.63 8.68
CA LEU A 107 18.25 0.32 7.67
C LEU A 107 19.44 -0.22 6.85
N SER A 108 20.18 -1.18 7.40
CA SER A 108 21.29 -1.84 6.73
C SER A 108 20.87 -3.00 5.81
N ALA A 109 19.57 -3.26 5.65
CA ALA A 109 19.07 -4.41 4.88
C ALA A 109 19.43 -4.38 3.38
N LEU A 110 19.82 -3.22 2.83
CA LEU A 110 20.37 -3.10 1.46
C LEU A 110 21.89 -3.37 1.38
N GLY A 111 22.52 -3.79 2.48
CA GLY A 111 23.97 -3.99 2.55
C GLY A 111 24.78 -2.71 2.75
N ILE A 112 24.14 -1.55 2.86
CA ILE A 112 24.77 -0.30 3.28
C ILE A 112 24.81 -0.29 4.80
N ALA A 113 26.00 -0.34 5.40
CA ALA A 113 26.13 -0.28 6.86
C ALA A 113 25.68 1.10 7.37
N VAL A 114 24.50 1.16 7.99
CA VAL A 114 23.95 2.36 8.62
C VAL A 114 23.93 2.15 10.13
N LYS A 115 24.68 2.99 10.82
CA LYS A 115 24.75 3.08 12.28
C LYS A 115 24.12 4.37 12.77
N HIS A 116 23.86 4.48 14.07
CA HIS A 116 23.42 5.72 14.70
C HIS A 116 24.34 6.93 14.39
N ASP A 117 25.66 6.70 14.33
CA ASP A 117 26.66 7.75 14.03
C ASP A 117 26.80 8.07 12.53
N SER A 118 26.05 7.38 11.66
CA SER A 118 26.17 7.61 10.22
C SER A 118 25.58 8.95 9.82
N PRO A 119 26.15 9.66 8.83
CA PRO A 119 25.60 10.92 8.34
C PRO A 119 24.13 10.77 7.97
N TYR A 120 23.29 11.74 8.37
CA TYR A 120 21.86 11.69 8.10
C TYR A 120 21.54 11.47 6.61
N ALA A 121 22.32 12.08 5.71
CA ALA A 121 22.15 11.90 4.27
C ALA A 121 22.24 10.41 3.86
N SER A 122 23.14 9.64 4.47
CA SER A 122 23.28 8.20 4.26
C SER A 122 22.09 7.43 4.83
N GLN A 123 21.63 7.79 6.04
CA GLN A 123 20.45 7.19 6.67
C GLN A 123 19.19 7.41 5.80
N ARG A 124 18.99 8.64 5.30
CA ARG A 124 17.89 9.01 4.41
C ARG A 124 17.96 8.28 3.08
N LYS A 125 19.17 8.16 2.49
CA LYS A 125 19.37 7.43 1.23
C LYS A 125 18.99 5.95 1.39
N ALA A 126 19.43 5.31 2.47
CA ALA A 126 19.06 3.93 2.79
C ALA A 126 17.55 3.76 3.01
N TYR A 127 16.93 4.66 3.78
CA TYR A 127 15.49 4.67 3.99
C TYR A 127 14.70 4.80 2.68
N LEU A 128 15.06 5.75 1.82
CA LEU A 128 14.37 5.96 0.54
C LEU A 128 14.58 4.78 -0.43
N GLY A 129 15.77 4.19 -0.45
CA GLY A 129 16.06 2.99 -1.22
C GLY A 129 15.17 1.82 -0.80
N LEU A 130 15.11 1.55 0.51
CA LEU A 130 14.25 0.51 1.08
C LEU A 130 12.77 0.82 0.83
N ALA A 131 12.31 2.05 1.11
CA ALA A 131 10.92 2.44 0.95
C ALA A 131 10.41 2.24 -0.48
N ARG A 132 11.25 2.49 -1.50
CA ARG A 132 10.89 2.26 -2.91
C ARG A 132 10.72 0.79 -3.27
N LEU A 133 11.43 -0.09 -2.59
CA LEU A 133 11.39 -1.54 -2.79
C LEU A 133 10.26 -2.17 -1.97
N ILE A 134 10.14 -1.83 -0.68
CA ILE A 134 9.24 -2.47 0.29
C ILE A 134 7.86 -1.81 0.46
N HIS A 135 7.49 -0.86 -0.41
CA HIS A 135 6.21 -0.13 -0.30
C HIS A 135 5.01 -1.09 -0.41
N PRO A 136 3.98 -0.97 0.46
CA PRO A 136 2.80 -1.84 0.42
C PRO A 136 2.08 -1.79 -0.94
N ASP A 137 2.07 -0.66 -1.65
CA ASP A 137 1.40 -0.58 -2.97
C ASP A 137 2.10 -1.40 -4.06
N LYS A 138 3.40 -1.68 -3.92
CA LYS A 138 4.17 -2.45 -4.91
C LYS A 138 4.28 -3.94 -4.59
N LEU A 139 4.32 -4.26 -3.30
CA LEU A 139 4.49 -5.61 -2.78
C LEU A 139 3.23 -6.20 -2.16
N GLY A 140 2.15 -5.43 -2.00
CA GLY A 140 0.95 -5.86 -1.28
C GLY A 140 0.37 -7.17 -1.80
N ASP A 141 0.43 -7.36 -3.12
CA ASP A 141 -0.05 -8.59 -3.77
C ASP A 141 0.90 -9.78 -3.60
N ALA A 142 2.21 -9.52 -3.47
CA ALA A 142 3.25 -10.56 -3.39
C ALA A 142 3.65 -10.92 -1.95
N PHE A 143 3.46 -10.01 -1.00
CA PHE A 143 3.87 -10.18 0.40
C PHE A 143 2.85 -9.55 1.36
N PRO A 144 2.06 -10.37 2.08
CA PRO A 144 1.03 -9.86 3.00
C PRO A 144 1.61 -9.07 4.19
N GLY A 145 2.89 -9.28 4.51
CA GLY A 145 3.60 -8.55 5.57
C GLY A 145 4.15 -7.19 5.16
N ALA A 146 3.92 -6.72 3.92
CA ALA A 146 4.56 -5.50 3.39
C ALA A 146 4.26 -4.26 4.24
N LYS A 147 3.00 -4.10 4.68
CA LYS A 147 2.60 -2.99 5.55
C LYS A 147 3.36 -2.99 6.88
N SER A 148 3.50 -4.16 7.51
CA SER A 148 4.24 -4.29 8.77
C SER A 148 5.74 -4.05 8.57
N ALA A 149 6.35 -4.59 7.51
CA ALA A 149 7.76 -4.34 7.19
C ALA A 149 8.03 -2.85 6.97
N PHE A 150 7.15 -2.17 6.22
CA PHE A 150 7.25 -0.72 5.99
C PHE A 150 7.11 0.08 7.30
N GLN A 151 6.19 -0.31 8.19
CA GLN A 151 6.08 0.32 9.51
C GLN A 151 7.34 0.12 10.36
N TYR A 152 7.98 -1.04 10.32
CA TYR A 152 9.27 -1.26 11.00
C TYR A 152 10.39 -0.42 10.40
N LEU A 153 10.44 -0.26 9.08
CA LEU A 153 11.38 0.63 8.42
C LEU A 153 11.22 2.08 8.87
N VAL A 154 9.97 2.59 8.89
CA VAL A 154 9.68 3.96 9.35
C VAL A 154 10.10 4.13 10.81
N LYS A 155 9.73 3.18 11.68
CA LYS A 155 10.13 3.21 13.10
C LYS A 155 11.65 3.20 13.28
N ALA A 156 12.38 2.39 12.52
CA ALA A 156 13.84 2.35 12.59
C ALA A 156 14.48 3.66 12.13
N TYR A 157 13.97 4.26 11.05
CA TYR A 157 14.43 5.55 10.57
C TYR A 157 14.16 6.67 11.56
N GLU A 158 12.96 6.74 12.13
CA GLU A 158 12.63 7.71 13.17
C GLU A 158 13.51 7.51 14.42
N ALA A 159 13.80 6.28 14.82
CA ALA A 159 14.63 6.00 15.99
C ALA A 159 16.09 6.44 15.80
N LEU A 160 16.68 6.20 14.62
CA LEU A 160 18.07 6.60 14.34
C LEU A 160 18.23 8.09 14.02
N THR A 161 17.16 8.76 13.56
CA THR A 161 17.20 10.19 13.21
C THR A 161 16.61 11.10 14.28
N ALA A 162 15.94 10.55 15.28
CA ALA A 162 15.46 11.33 16.40
C ALA A 162 16.65 11.93 17.15
N PRO A 163 16.65 13.26 17.42
CA PRO A 163 17.65 13.82 18.30
C PRO A 163 17.55 13.13 19.66
N GLU A 164 18.69 12.74 20.25
CA GLU A 164 18.70 12.24 21.63
C GLU A 164 18.04 13.30 22.51
N ILE A 165 16.80 13.05 22.91
CA ILE A 165 16.14 13.83 23.94
C ILE A 165 16.91 13.47 25.20
N ALA A 166 17.91 14.28 25.53
CA ALA A 166 18.66 14.13 26.75
C ALA A 166 17.66 14.18 27.90
N ASP A 167 17.31 13.01 28.43
CA ASP A 167 16.42 12.89 29.58
C ASP A 167 17.10 13.65 30.72
N PRO A 168 16.56 14.78 31.21
CA PRO A 168 17.14 15.48 32.34
C PRO A 168 17.10 14.62 33.62
N SER A 169 16.39 13.48 33.60
CA SER A 169 16.32 12.49 34.69
C SER A 169 17.41 11.40 34.63
N ALA A 170 18.05 11.17 33.47
CA ALA A 170 19.11 10.17 33.30
C ALA A 170 20.48 10.67 33.82
N ALA A 171 20.62 11.97 34.07
CA ALA A 171 21.78 12.59 34.74
C ALA A 171 21.83 12.36 36.26
N GLY A 172 21.02 11.43 36.79
CA GLY A 172 20.75 11.30 38.22
C GLY A 172 21.02 9.92 38.79
N LYS A 173 22.18 9.28 38.51
CA LYS A 173 22.69 8.13 39.30
C LYS A 173 24.16 7.79 38.95
N GLY A 174 25.04 8.78 38.99
CA GLY A 174 26.48 8.56 38.91
C GLY A 174 27.23 9.57 39.77
N GLY A 175 27.85 9.08 40.85
CA GLY A 175 28.98 9.73 41.54
C GLY A 175 28.81 11.17 42.03
N ARG A 176 28.62 11.36 43.34
CA ARG A 176 28.98 12.60 44.04
C ARG A 176 30.46 12.91 43.79
N GLY A 177 30.74 13.82 42.85
CA GLY A 177 32.09 14.35 42.68
C GLY A 177 32.38 14.94 41.32
N SER A 178 31.70 16.03 40.93
CA SER A 178 32.18 17.08 40.00
C SER A 178 31.05 18.00 39.51
N LYS A 179 30.42 18.75 40.42
CA LYS A 179 29.58 19.90 40.06
C LYS A 179 30.47 21.10 39.66
N LYS A 180 31.16 21.03 38.52
CA LYS A 180 31.75 22.21 37.85
C LYS A 180 32.13 22.03 36.37
N ALA A 181 31.53 21.10 35.63
CA ALA A 181 31.96 20.83 34.23
C ALA A 181 30.82 20.65 33.20
N ALA A 182 29.58 21.07 33.50
CA ALA A 182 28.46 20.98 32.53
C ALA A 182 27.84 22.36 32.18
N ALA A 183 28.55 23.45 32.47
CA ALA A 183 28.13 24.82 32.14
C ALA A 183 29.22 25.56 31.36
N ALA A 184 29.78 24.91 30.34
CA ALA A 184 30.61 25.55 29.32
C ALA A 184 30.91 24.54 28.19
N ALA A 185 29.88 24.12 27.43
CA ALA A 185 30.17 23.90 26.02
C ALA A 185 30.69 25.26 25.51
N PRO A 186 31.89 25.36 24.92
CA PRO A 186 32.38 26.63 24.41
C PRO A 186 31.30 27.15 23.47
N LYS A 187 30.76 28.35 23.74
CA LYS A 187 29.94 29.06 22.76
C LYS A 187 30.82 29.17 21.52
N LEU A 188 30.57 28.31 20.55
CA LEU A 188 31.33 28.28 19.31
C LEU A 188 31.13 29.67 18.70
N ALA A 189 32.12 30.54 18.88
CA ALA A 189 32.10 31.91 18.37
C ALA A 189 32.28 31.79 16.87
N ARG A 190 31.18 31.49 16.17
CA ARG A 190 31.16 31.29 14.74
C ARG A 190 31.37 32.64 14.06
N SER A 191 32.44 32.77 13.29
CA SER A 191 32.58 33.88 12.35
C SER A 191 31.66 33.62 11.13
N ASN A 192 31.07 34.68 10.59
CA ASN A 192 30.33 34.61 9.32
C ASN A 192 31.26 34.66 8.10
N GLU A 193 32.55 34.37 8.28
CA GLU A 193 33.54 34.33 7.21
C GLU A 193 33.21 33.19 6.25
N ASN A 194 33.19 33.50 4.96
CA ASN A 194 32.78 32.58 3.90
C ASN A 194 31.36 31.99 4.08
N CYS A 195 30.48 32.66 4.84
CA CYS A 195 29.10 32.23 5.06
C CYS A 195 28.12 33.11 4.27
N PHE A 196 27.29 32.48 3.44
CA PHE A 196 26.35 33.15 2.56
C PHE A 196 24.91 32.81 2.95
N ARG A 197 23.98 33.72 2.62
CA ARG A 197 22.55 33.40 2.70
C ARG A 197 22.21 32.62 1.43
N THR A 198 22.01 31.31 1.58
CA THR A 198 21.61 30.47 0.45
C THR A 198 20.17 30.79 0.06
N ARG A 199 19.85 30.61 -1.21
CA ARG A 199 18.46 30.75 -1.69
C ARG A 199 17.73 29.47 -1.34
N VAL A 200 16.62 29.63 -0.65
CA VAL A 200 15.73 28.54 -0.24
C VAL A 200 14.46 28.65 -1.07
N ARG A 201 14.06 27.56 -1.73
CA ARG A 201 12.84 27.52 -2.55
C ARG A 201 11.84 26.50 -2.06
N CYS A 202 10.57 26.78 -2.35
CA CYS A 202 9.50 25.82 -2.16
C CYS A 202 9.68 24.61 -3.10
N PRO A 203 9.60 23.37 -2.58
CA PRO A 203 9.70 22.19 -3.43
C PRO A 203 8.50 22.00 -4.38
N LYS A 204 7.36 22.65 -4.09
CA LYS A 204 6.12 22.47 -4.86
C LYS A 204 5.92 23.53 -5.94
N CYS A 205 6.05 24.81 -5.58
CA CYS A 205 5.83 25.92 -6.52
C CYS A 205 7.12 26.66 -6.92
N SER A 206 8.29 26.21 -6.42
CA SER A 206 9.59 26.81 -6.71
C SER A 206 9.73 28.30 -6.34
N ALA A 207 8.78 28.86 -5.58
CA ALA A 207 8.84 30.22 -5.07
C ALA A 207 10.03 30.39 -4.11
N VAL A 208 10.75 31.51 -4.24
CA VAL A 208 11.91 31.84 -3.42
C VAL A 208 11.45 32.37 -2.07
N TRP A 209 12.00 31.84 -0.98
CA TRP A 209 11.69 32.26 0.37
C TRP A 209 12.69 33.29 0.89
N GLY A 210 12.23 34.14 1.82
CA GLY A 210 13.05 35.15 2.45
C GLY A 210 13.38 36.35 1.55
N THR A 211 12.58 36.56 0.50
CA THR A 211 12.50 37.85 -0.21
C THR A 211 11.98 38.94 0.75
N ALA A 212 12.20 40.21 0.44
CA ALA A 212 11.69 41.31 1.27
C ALA A 212 10.16 41.25 1.41
N ASP A 213 9.49 40.73 0.39
CA ASP A 213 8.03 40.64 0.30
C ASP A 213 7.44 39.57 1.23
N SER A 214 8.25 38.64 1.75
CA SER A 214 7.73 37.57 2.62
C SER A 214 7.46 38.03 4.05
N GLY A 215 7.81 39.28 4.42
CA GLY A 215 7.63 39.83 5.77
C GLY A 215 8.45 39.14 6.85
N LEU A 216 9.36 38.24 6.46
CA LEU A 216 10.16 37.44 7.40
C LEU A 216 11.36 38.22 7.89
N GLN A 217 11.64 38.08 9.17
CA GLN A 217 12.82 38.66 9.77
C GLN A 217 14.07 37.89 9.34
N PRO A 218 15.23 38.55 9.17
CA PRO A 218 16.46 37.86 8.72
C PRO A 218 16.88 36.70 9.63
N TYR A 219 16.61 36.78 10.93
CA TYR A 219 16.94 35.71 11.88
C TYR A 219 16.08 34.45 11.73
N GLU A 220 14.92 34.54 11.08
CA GLU A 220 14.08 33.36 10.82
C GLU A 220 14.72 32.41 9.82
N TYR A 221 15.60 32.93 8.96
CA TYR A 221 16.48 32.08 8.14
C TYR A 221 17.37 31.19 9.04
N SER A 222 17.99 31.75 10.08
CA SER A 222 18.84 30.98 10.99
C SER A 222 18.05 29.84 11.66
N PHE A 223 16.80 30.10 12.04
CA PHE A 223 15.93 29.12 12.69
C PHE A 223 15.40 28.06 11.74
N LEU A 224 15.06 28.45 10.51
CA LEU A 224 14.73 27.51 9.45
C LEU A 224 15.91 26.58 9.20
N MET A 225 17.10 27.12 8.95
CA MET A 225 18.29 26.31 8.65
C MET A 225 18.67 25.36 9.81
N GLN A 226 18.53 25.79 11.07
CA GLN A 226 18.70 24.91 12.24
C GLN A 226 17.59 23.85 12.41
N GLY A 227 16.55 23.85 11.59
CA GLY A 227 15.42 22.92 11.69
C GLY A 227 14.48 23.18 12.87
N LEU A 228 14.56 24.37 13.49
CA LEU A 228 13.71 24.75 14.62
C LEU A 228 12.34 25.28 14.18
N LYS A 229 12.23 25.79 12.95
CA LYS A 229 11.00 26.40 12.44
C LYS A 229 10.66 25.84 11.05
N SER A 230 9.38 25.58 10.82
CA SER A 230 8.82 25.33 9.48
C SER A 230 8.29 26.63 8.87
N TYR A 231 8.32 26.73 7.55
CA TYR A 231 7.88 27.88 6.79
C TYR A 231 6.64 27.53 5.95
N VAL A 232 5.63 28.39 6.00
CA VAL A 232 4.43 28.28 5.16
C VAL A 232 4.68 29.08 3.89
N CYS A 233 4.66 28.41 2.74
CA CYS A 233 4.92 29.07 1.48
C CYS A 233 3.72 29.92 1.04
N CYS A 234 3.92 31.22 0.80
CA CYS A 234 2.84 32.11 0.34
C CYS A 234 2.23 31.70 -1.01
N GLY A 235 2.98 31.02 -1.87
CA GLY A 235 2.50 30.62 -3.20
C GLY A 235 1.58 29.41 -3.19
N CYS A 236 1.85 28.42 -2.34
CA CYS A 236 1.08 27.17 -2.31
C CYS A 236 0.43 26.85 -0.96
N LEU A 237 0.65 27.67 0.06
CA LEU A 237 0.09 27.56 1.42
C LEU A 237 0.48 26.30 2.21
N PHE A 238 1.37 25.47 1.67
CA PHE A 238 1.90 24.30 2.38
C PHE A 238 3.04 24.69 3.33
N SER A 239 3.09 23.99 4.47
CA SER A 239 4.18 24.08 5.46
C SER A 239 5.33 23.15 5.10
N PHE A 240 6.54 23.67 5.14
CA PHE A 240 7.76 22.94 4.80
C PHE A 240 8.86 23.22 5.83
N GLY A 241 9.69 22.22 6.13
CA GLY A 241 10.90 22.39 6.95
C GLY A 241 12.13 22.67 6.09
N CYS A 242 13.28 22.88 6.72
CA CYS A 242 14.55 23.02 6.00
C CYS A 242 14.91 21.79 5.18
N MET A 243 14.53 20.59 5.60
CA MET A 243 14.90 19.36 4.92
C MET A 243 14.10 19.09 3.65
N SER A 244 12.87 19.63 3.58
CA SER A 244 12.01 19.55 2.41
C SER A 244 12.19 20.72 1.46
N ALA A 245 12.84 21.80 1.91
CA ALA A 245 13.14 22.95 1.07
C ALA A 245 14.30 22.67 0.11
N VAL A 246 14.26 23.31 -1.05
CA VAL A 246 15.35 23.24 -2.04
C VAL A 246 16.36 24.33 -1.71
N HIS A 247 17.63 23.96 -1.54
CA HIS A 247 18.72 24.88 -1.22
C HIS A 247 19.66 25.03 -2.41
N GLU A 248 19.93 26.26 -2.81
CA GLU A 248 20.82 26.52 -3.94
C GLU A 248 22.23 26.92 -3.49
N CYS A 249 23.23 26.49 -4.26
CA CYS A 249 24.60 26.99 -4.13
C CYS A 249 24.64 28.52 -4.33
N PRO A 250 25.38 29.27 -3.49
CA PRO A 250 25.55 30.71 -3.71
C PRO A 250 26.37 31.04 -4.96
N TYR A 251 27.21 30.12 -5.44
CA TYR A 251 28.10 30.34 -6.59
C TYR A 251 27.48 29.89 -7.92
N CYS A 252 27.00 28.65 -8.01
CA CYS A 252 26.48 28.08 -9.26
C CYS A 252 24.96 27.92 -9.32
N HIS A 253 24.24 28.23 -8.22
CA HIS A 253 22.78 28.10 -8.10
C HIS A 253 22.19 26.70 -8.32
N VAL A 254 23.03 25.67 -8.43
CA VAL A 254 22.59 24.28 -8.48
C VAL A 254 22.07 23.84 -7.11
N GLU A 255 21.05 22.99 -7.14
CA GLU A 255 20.47 22.39 -5.94
C GLU A 255 21.50 21.58 -5.18
N ASN A 256 21.59 21.84 -3.87
CA ASN A 256 22.43 21.12 -2.94
C ASN A 256 21.53 20.50 -1.86
N GLY A 257 21.77 19.21 -1.55
CA GLY A 257 21.17 18.60 -0.37
C GLY A 257 21.65 19.34 0.89
N TYR A 258 20.79 19.51 1.89
CA TYR A 258 21.12 20.20 3.13
C TYR A 258 20.58 19.44 4.34
N HIS A 259 21.35 19.47 5.44
CA HIS A 259 20.93 18.95 6.74
C HIS A 259 21.15 20.01 7.84
N PRO A 260 20.25 20.14 8.83
CA PRO A 260 20.43 21.06 9.96
C PRO A 260 21.76 20.95 10.70
N ASP A 261 22.31 19.74 10.84
CA ASP A 261 23.60 19.53 11.50
C ASP A 261 24.77 20.17 10.73
N GLU A 262 24.62 20.34 9.41
CA GLU A 262 25.60 21.03 8.56
C GLU A 262 25.48 22.55 8.70
N TYR A 263 24.53 23.08 9.49
CA TYR A 263 24.35 24.51 9.65
C TYR A 263 25.62 25.20 10.15
N HIS A 264 26.37 24.54 11.04
CA HIS A 264 27.57 25.09 11.66
C HIS A 264 28.86 24.77 10.90
N SER A 265 28.81 23.93 9.86
CA SER A 265 29.97 23.59 9.02
C SER A 265 29.98 24.39 7.71
N GLN A 266 31.13 24.39 7.05
CA GLN A 266 31.23 24.82 5.65
C GLN A 266 31.06 23.58 4.76
N LYS A 267 30.32 23.75 3.67
CA LYS A 267 30.00 22.69 2.70
C LYS A 267 30.70 22.97 1.38
N LEU A 268 31.17 21.91 0.74
CA LEU A 268 31.68 21.93 -0.63
C LEU A 268 30.53 21.65 -1.61
N CYS A 269 30.35 22.50 -2.61
CA CYS A 269 29.35 22.28 -3.66
C CYS A 269 29.78 21.14 -4.58
N HIS A 270 28.87 20.21 -4.88
CA HIS A 270 29.15 19.07 -5.77
C HIS A 270 29.43 19.45 -7.23
N ASN A 271 28.95 20.62 -7.68
CA ASN A 271 29.02 21.02 -9.08
C ASN A 271 30.16 21.99 -9.40
N CYS A 272 30.51 22.87 -8.46
CA CYS A 272 31.50 23.93 -8.71
C CYS A 272 32.68 23.94 -7.73
N ASP A 273 32.78 22.92 -6.87
CA ASP A 273 33.79 22.75 -5.82
C ASP A 273 33.94 23.94 -4.84
N GLY A 274 33.01 24.90 -4.90
CA GLY A 274 33.02 26.08 -4.06
C GLY A 274 32.68 25.71 -2.62
N VAL A 275 33.52 26.16 -1.68
CA VAL A 275 33.28 26.01 -0.24
C VAL A 275 32.46 27.20 0.26
N PHE A 276 31.33 26.94 0.92
CA PHE A 276 30.49 27.97 1.52
C PHE A 276 29.87 27.49 2.84
N GLY A 277 29.71 28.40 3.79
CA GLY A 277 28.90 28.19 4.98
C GLY A 277 27.53 28.86 4.88
N PHE A 278 26.66 28.57 5.85
CA PHE A 278 25.34 29.19 5.97
C PHE A 278 25.37 30.42 6.87
N LYS A 279 24.86 31.56 6.41
CA LYS A 279 24.91 32.82 7.17
C LYS A 279 24.12 32.74 8.48
N LEU A 280 24.79 33.03 9.59
CA LEU A 280 24.17 33.16 10.90
C LEU A 280 23.76 34.61 11.15
N TYR A 281 22.46 34.85 11.25
CA TYR A 281 21.93 36.12 11.70
C TYR A 281 21.85 36.13 13.24
N PRO A 282 22.44 37.14 13.91
CA PRO A 282 22.37 37.25 15.36
C PRO A 282 20.92 37.43 15.79
N THR A 283 20.52 36.73 16.84
CA THR A 283 19.17 36.78 17.38
C THR A 283 19.23 37.12 18.86
N GLY A 284 18.20 37.82 19.37
CA GLY A 284 18.08 38.08 20.79
C GLY A 284 17.95 36.77 21.59
N PRO A 285 18.66 36.62 22.73
CA PRO A 285 18.69 35.36 23.48
C PRO A 285 17.31 34.92 23.98
N GLN A 286 16.39 35.86 24.21
CA GLN A 286 15.01 35.57 24.62
C GLN A 286 14.20 34.89 23.51
N ILE A 287 14.34 35.36 22.26
CA ILE A 287 13.60 34.81 21.11
C ILE A 287 14.07 33.37 20.85
N GLU A 288 15.38 33.16 20.87
CA GLU A 288 15.97 31.84 20.70
C GLU A 288 15.54 30.87 21.82
N ALA A 289 15.58 31.31 23.08
CA ALA A 289 15.14 30.50 24.21
C ALA A 289 13.65 30.12 24.10
N ARG A 290 12.79 31.07 23.72
CA ARG A 290 11.36 30.84 23.53
C ARG A 290 11.09 29.81 22.42
N LEU A 291 11.76 29.95 21.27
CA LEU A 291 11.56 29.04 20.15
C LEU A 291 12.05 27.63 20.48
N ARG A 292 13.19 27.49 21.15
CA ARG A 292 13.69 26.17 21.59
C ARG A 292 12.73 25.53 22.59
N ALA A 293 12.14 26.29 23.50
CA ALA A 293 11.13 25.78 24.43
C ALA A 293 9.88 25.28 23.70
N GLU A 294 9.38 26.03 22.71
CA GLU A 294 8.23 25.63 21.88
C GLU A 294 8.51 24.33 21.10
N VAL A 295 9.70 24.18 20.52
CA VAL A 295 10.12 22.97 19.80
C VAL A 295 10.16 21.76 20.75
N LEU A 296 10.75 21.93 21.94
CA LEU A 296 10.82 20.87 22.96
C LEU A 296 9.42 20.45 23.42
N GLU A 297 8.53 21.40 23.68
CA GLU A 297 7.15 21.11 24.06
C GLU A 297 6.42 20.30 22.98
N ARG A 298 6.52 20.73 21.71
CA ARG A 298 5.92 20.00 20.58
C ARG A 298 6.48 18.59 20.42
N GLN A 299 7.79 18.40 20.65
CA GLN A 299 8.41 17.07 20.63
C GLN A 299 7.90 16.19 21.78
N GLN A 300 7.78 16.74 22.99
CA GLN A 300 7.25 16.03 24.16
C GLN A 300 5.79 15.61 23.95
N GLN A 301 4.95 16.50 23.42
CA GLN A 301 3.55 16.18 23.09
C GLN A 301 3.45 15.03 22.09
N ARG A 302 4.24 15.06 21.01
CA ARG A 302 4.29 13.95 20.03
C ARG A 302 4.78 12.64 20.65
N ALA A 303 5.80 12.70 21.52
CA ALA A 303 6.29 11.52 22.23
C ALA A 303 5.23 10.94 23.18
N GLN A 304 4.47 11.79 23.89
CA GLN A 304 3.36 11.37 24.74
C GLN A 304 2.22 10.75 23.92
N GLN A 305 1.84 11.34 22.79
CA GLN A 305 0.82 10.77 21.91
C GLN A 305 1.24 9.39 21.38
N ARG A 306 2.49 9.24 20.95
CA ARG A 306 3.03 7.95 20.50
C ARG A 306 3.06 6.91 21.62
N SER A 307 3.48 7.28 22.83
CA SER A 307 3.51 6.34 23.96
C SER A 307 2.10 5.91 24.37
N GLN A 308 1.13 6.82 24.35
CA GLN A 308 -0.27 6.51 24.59
C GLN A 308 -0.84 5.57 23.51
N HIS A 309 -0.54 5.81 22.23
CA HIS A 309 -0.97 4.93 21.15
C HIS A 309 -0.35 3.54 21.28
N ALA A 310 0.96 3.45 21.47
CA ALA A 310 1.66 2.19 21.68
C ALA A 310 1.13 1.42 22.91
N ALA A 311 0.81 2.12 24.01
CA ALA A 311 0.21 1.51 25.19
C ALA A 311 -1.21 0.97 24.91
N ARG A 312 -2.01 1.65 24.08
CA ARG A 312 -3.34 1.17 23.65
C ARG A 312 -3.21 -0.06 22.76
N GLU A 313 -2.30 -0.05 21.80
CA GLU A 313 -2.02 -1.20 20.92
C GLU A 313 -1.52 -2.41 21.70
N ALA A 314 -0.58 -2.21 22.64
CA ALA A 314 -0.07 -3.29 23.49
C ALA A 314 -1.16 -3.91 24.37
N LYS A 315 -2.07 -3.08 24.91
CA LYS A 315 -3.24 -3.59 25.64
C LYS A 315 -4.19 -4.37 24.74
N ALA A 316 -4.43 -3.88 23.52
CA ALA A 316 -5.30 -4.54 22.54
C ALA A 316 -4.71 -5.88 22.07
N SER A 317 -3.40 -5.95 21.81
CA SER A 317 -2.73 -7.17 21.37
C SER A 317 -2.67 -8.24 22.47
N VAL A 318 -2.41 -7.85 23.72
CA VAL A 318 -2.47 -8.77 24.88
C VAL A 318 -3.90 -9.27 25.09
N ALA A 319 -4.91 -8.42 24.95
CA ALA A 319 -6.31 -8.82 25.03
C ALA A 319 -6.71 -9.78 23.89
N ALA A 320 -6.19 -9.57 22.68
CA ALA A 320 -6.43 -10.45 21.53
C ALA A 320 -5.72 -11.81 21.67
N ALA A 321 -4.49 -11.84 22.20
CA ALA A 321 -3.70 -13.07 22.37
C ALA A 321 -4.13 -13.94 23.56
N LYS A 322 -4.67 -13.33 24.63
CA LYS A 322 -5.21 -14.05 25.80
C LYS A 322 -6.70 -14.38 25.69
N GLY A 323 -7.40 -13.85 24.69
CA GLY A 323 -8.81 -14.17 24.48
C GLY A 323 -8.95 -15.61 23.98
N PRO A 324 -9.63 -16.52 24.69
CA PRO A 324 -10.11 -17.74 24.04
C PRO A 324 -10.97 -17.32 22.84
N ALA A 325 -10.94 -18.10 21.74
CA ALA A 325 -11.87 -17.90 20.64
C ALA A 325 -13.29 -17.84 21.22
N LEU A 326 -13.87 -16.64 21.24
CA LEU A 326 -15.15 -16.40 21.90
C LEU A 326 -16.17 -17.34 21.24
N SER A 327 -16.87 -18.13 22.04
CA SER A 327 -17.95 -18.96 21.50
C SER A 327 -18.98 -18.05 20.82
N GLU A 328 -19.75 -18.60 19.89
CA GLU A 328 -20.77 -17.84 19.15
C GLU A 328 -21.73 -17.08 20.09
N ALA A 329 -22.06 -17.69 21.24
CA ALA A 329 -22.86 -17.05 22.30
C ALA A 329 -22.15 -15.85 22.96
N GLN A 330 -20.83 -15.95 23.19
CA GLN A 330 -20.04 -14.85 23.73
C GLN A 330 -19.84 -13.72 22.72
N GLN A 331 -19.74 -14.04 21.43
CA GLN A 331 -19.69 -13.04 20.36
C GLN A 331 -21.01 -12.28 20.26
N ALA A 332 -22.15 -12.99 20.34
CA ALA A 332 -23.48 -12.36 20.39
C ALA A 332 -23.63 -11.44 21.61
N ALA A 333 -23.23 -11.91 22.80
CA ALA A 333 -23.25 -11.07 24.02
C ALA A 333 -22.34 -9.84 23.91
N ARG A 334 -21.18 -9.98 23.26
CA ARG A 334 -20.27 -8.86 22.99
C ARG A 334 -20.88 -7.86 22.01
N GLN A 335 -21.53 -8.32 20.95
CA GLN A 335 -22.23 -7.44 20.00
C GLN A 335 -23.40 -6.71 20.67
N GLU A 336 -24.18 -7.38 21.53
CA GLU A 336 -25.22 -6.74 22.34
C GLU A 336 -24.65 -5.68 23.28
N HIS A 337 -23.51 -5.96 23.90
CA HIS A 337 -22.81 -4.98 24.75
C HIS A 337 -22.29 -3.78 23.95
N LEU A 338 -21.69 -3.99 22.77
CA LEU A 338 -21.23 -2.93 21.89
C LEU A 338 -22.39 -2.05 21.38
N PHE A 339 -23.53 -2.67 21.05
CA PHE A 339 -24.75 -1.95 20.72
C PHE A 339 -25.24 -1.08 21.90
N CYS A 340 -25.22 -1.60 23.13
CA CYS A 340 -25.59 -0.82 24.32
C CYS A 340 -24.66 0.37 24.60
N LEU A 341 -23.40 0.31 24.14
CA LEU A 341 -22.41 1.38 24.25
C LEU A 341 -22.49 2.39 23.09
N GLY A 342 -23.35 2.17 22.09
CA GLY A 342 -23.43 3.03 20.91
C GLY A 342 -22.27 2.88 19.93
N LEU A 343 -21.48 1.80 20.03
CA LEU A 343 -20.39 1.49 19.09
C LEU A 343 -20.89 0.75 17.84
N ILE A 344 -22.12 0.25 17.89
CA ILE A 344 -22.84 -0.37 16.77
C ILE A 344 -24.25 0.22 16.78
N ASP A 345 -24.73 0.71 15.63
CA ASP A 345 -26.04 1.34 15.50
C ASP A 345 -27.15 0.37 15.09
N GLU A 346 -26.79 -0.79 14.56
CA GLU A 346 -27.70 -1.87 14.26
C GLU A 346 -27.84 -2.83 15.45
N CYS A 347 -29.08 -3.09 15.86
CA CYS A 347 -29.32 -4.09 16.88
C CYS A 347 -28.98 -5.50 16.35
N PRO A 348 -28.12 -6.28 17.03
CA PRO A 348 -27.65 -7.57 16.53
C PRO A 348 -28.75 -8.63 16.43
N ARG A 349 -29.91 -8.43 17.08
CA ARG A 349 -31.06 -9.35 17.03
C ARG A 349 -31.99 -9.09 15.84
N CYS A 350 -32.46 -7.86 15.67
CA CYS A 350 -33.45 -7.47 14.65
C CYS A 350 -32.85 -6.82 13.39
N GLY A 351 -31.60 -6.35 13.44
CA GLY A 351 -31.00 -5.50 12.41
C GLY A 351 -31.62 -4.10 12.30
N CYS A 352 -32.42 -3.69 13.29
CA CYS A 352 -33.06 -2.39 13.30
C CYS A 352 -32.05 -1.32 13.71
N MET A 353 -31.93 -0.27 12.91
CA MET A 353 -31.07 0.88 13.18
C MET A 353 -31.68 1.74 14.29
N HIS A 354 -30.87 2.04 15.29
CA HIS A 354 -31.27 2.97 16.34
C HIS A 354 -30.83 4.38 15.90
N ASP A 355 -31.70 5.09 15.19
CA ASP A 355 -31.39 6.44 14.75
C ASP A 355 -31.21 7.36 15.97
N SER A 356 -29.96 7.76 16.24
CA SER A 356 -29.62 8.73 17.30
C SER A 356 -30.15 10.14 17.00
N LYS A 357 -30.75 10.34 15.82
CA LYS A 357 -31.32 11.61 15.36
C LYS A 357 -32.83 11.66 15.61
N GLY A 358 -33.21 12.13 16.79
CA GLY A 358 -34.51 12.78 17.00
C GLY A 358 -35.49 12.07 17.93
N VAL A 359 -35.27 12.20 19.24
CA VAL A 359 -36.38 12.10 20.20
C VAL A 359 -37.19 13.40 20.12
N ALA A 360 -38.17 13.44 19.20
CA ALA A 360 -39.34 14.30 19.28
C ALA A 360 -40.45 13.81 18.33
N ALA A 361 -41.15 12.74 18.70
CA ALA A 361 -42.56 12.55 18.37
C ALA A 361 -43.17 11.50 19.30
N GLY A 362 -44.26 11.87 19.96
CA GLY A 362 -44.85 11.14 21.07
C GLY A 362 -45.55 9.85 20.68
N SER A 363 -45.74 9.04 21.72
CA SER A 363 -46.61 7.88 21.79
C SER A 363 -47.99 8.13 21.18
N GLY A 364 -48.37 7.30 20.21
CA GLY A 364 -49.74 7.20 19.70
C GLY A 364 -49.92 5.88 18.98
N THR A 365 -50.58 4.93 19.65
CA THR A 365 -51.04 3.69 19.06
C THR A 365 -52.02 3.97 17.90
N ALA A 366 -51.58 3.79 16.66
CA ALA A 366 -52.48 3.62 15.51
C ALA A 366 -51.78 2.84 14.38
N ALA A 367 -52.35 1.69 14.04
CA ALA A 367 -51.92 0.87 12.91
C ALA A 367 -52.06 1.64 11.59
N PRO A 368 -51.05 1.64 10.69
CA PRO A 368 -51.21 2.28 9.39
C PRO A 368 -51.98 1.35 8.44
N LYS A 369 -53.18 1.77 8.05
CA LYS A 369 -53.90 1.24 6.88
C LYS A 369 -53.04 1.50 5.62
N ARG A 370 -52.65 0.42 4.95
CA ARG A 370 -52.10 0.42 3.59
C ARG A 370 -53.05 1.16 2.63
N ARG A 371 -52.64 2.34 2.15
CA ARG A 371 -53.18 2.92 0.92
C ARG A 371 -52.44 2.32 -0.27
N LYS A 372 -53.22 1.84 -1.23
CA LYS A 372 -52.83 1.25 -2.51
C LYS A 372 -52.74 2.40 -3.52
N GLY A 373 -51.58 2.60 -4.15
CA GLY A 373 -51.46 3.46 -5.33
C GLY A 373 -50.07 4.08 -5.53
N GLY A 374 -49.49 3.84 -6.71
CA GLY A 374 -48.62 4.83 -7.37
C GLY A 374 -47.12 4.52 -7.48
N ALA A 375 -46.76 3.79 -8.54
CA ALA A 375 -45.64 4.01 -9.46
C ALA A 375 -44.23 4.45 -8.98
N LEU A 376 -43.27 3.55 -9.26
CA LEU A 376 -41.94 3.76 -9.86
C LEU A 376 -40.96 4.77 -9.25
N GLY A 377 -39.89 4.20 -8.68
CA GLY A 377 -38.64 4.88 -8.34
C GLY A 377 -37.67 3.91 -7.65
N GLU A 378 -37.08 2.99 -8.43
CA GLU A 378 -36.00 2.13 -7.95
C GLU A 378 -34.77 2.97 -7.60
N ARG A 379 -34.42 3.05 -6.30
CA ARG A 379 -33.07 3.35 -5.85
C ARG A 379 -32.53 2.11 -5.15
N SER A 380 -31.67 1.39 -5.85
CA SER A 380 -30.81 0.35 -5.29
C SER A 380 -29.84 0.97 -4.30
N GLY A 381 -30.04 0.72 -3.01
CA GLY A 381 -29.06 1.00 -1.97
C GLY A 381 -27.91 0.01 -2.07
N ALA A 382 -26.83 0.41 -2.74
CA ALA A 382 -25.54 -0.23 -2.62
C ALA A 382 -24.88 0.29 -1.33
N CYS A 383 -24.48 -0.61 -0.42
CA CYS A 383 -23.59 -0.28 0.68
C CYS A 383 -22.25 0.17 0.10
N VAL A 384 -22.05 1.47 -0.01
CA VAL A 384 -20.73 2.08 -0.20
C VAL A 384 -20.17 2.32 1.18
N VAL A 385 -19.12 1.59 1.53
CA VAL A 385 -18.24 1.94 2.65
C VAL A 385 -17.38 3.07 2.12
N VAL A 386 -17.57 4.28 2.64
CA VAL A 386 -16.71 5.42 2.39
C VAL A 386 -15.73 5.44 3.55
N ASP A 387 -14.44 5.17 3.28
CA ASP A 387 -13.36 5.46 4.21
C ASP A 387 -13.07 6.97 4.11
N ASP A 388 -13.44 7.70 5.15
CA ASP A 388 -13.30 9.16 5.27
C ASP A 388 -12.03 9.45 6.09
N ASP A 389 -10.87 9.48 5.42
CA ASP A 389 -9.61 10.01 6.00
C ASP A 389 -9.56 11.53 5.77
N GLY A 390 -10.45 12.24 6.46
CA GLY A 390 -10.45 13.70 6.56
C GLY A 390 -9.59 14.17 7.74
N ALA A 391 -8.38 14.63 7.45
CA ALA A 391 -7.54 15.36 8.39
C ALA A 391 -8.24 16.65 8.84
N ALA A 392 -8.65 16.70 10.10
CA ALA A 392 -9.10 17.94 10.74
C ALA A 392 -7.87 18.76 11.13
N GLU A 393 -7.60 19.82 10.37
CA GLU A 393 -6.76 20.92 10.82
C GLU A 393 -7.62 21.83 11.71
N GLU A 394 -7.22 21.98 12.98
CA GLU A 394 -7.77 22.97 13.90
C GLU A 394 -7.16 24.33 13.56
N GLU A 395 -7.99 25.29 13.13
CA GLU A 395 -7.64 26.70 13.02
C GLU A 395 -7.74 27.35 14.41
N ASP A 396 -6.64 27.99 14.84
CA ASP A 396 -6.57 28.85 16.01
C ASP A 396 -7.39 30.13 15.76
N GLU A 397 -8.59 30.22 16.34
CA GLU A 397 -9.32 31.49 16.50
C GLU A 397 -9.25 31.99 17.95
N GLU A 398 -9.00 33.29 18.07
CA GLU A 398 -8.76 34.05 19.30
C GLU A 398 -9.80 33.80 20.40
N ALA A 399 -9.28 33.63 21.62
CA ALA A 399 -10.04 33.48 22.84
C ALA A 399 -10.82 34.76 23.20
N GLU A 400 -12.03 34.90 22.65
CA GLU A 400 -13.06 35.76 23.24
C GLU A 400 -13.86 34.94 24.27
N GLN A 401 -13.91 35.44 25.50
CA GLN A 401 -14.47 34.78 26.68
C GLN A 401 -15.96 34.49 26.53
N GLN A 402 -16.31 33.30 26.06
CA GLN A 402 -17.66 32.76 26.19
C GLN A 402 -17.84 32.04 27.53
N PRO A 403 -18.94 32.29 28.26
CA PRO A 403 -19.17 31.70 29.57
C PRO A 403 -19.46 30.19 29.45
N GLN A 404 -18.66 29.39 30.18
CA GLN A 404 -18.87 27.96 30.39
C GLN A 404 -20.27 27.69 30.97
N ARG A 405 -21.24 27.42 30.10
CA ARG A 405 -22.52 26.79 30.43
C ARG A 405 -22.66 25.51 29.60
N GLY A 406 -22.62 24.34 30.25
CA GLY A 406 -23.35 23.17 29.72
C GLY A 406 -22.69 21.79 29.63
N GLY A 407 -21.55 21.49 30.27
CA GLY A 407 -20.94 20.14 30.20
C GLY A 407 -21.70 18.98 30.88
N ARG A 408 -22.84 19.24 31.53
CA ARG A 408 -23.66 18.19 32.18
C ARG A 408 -24.75 17.58 31.27
N GLY A 409 -24.98 18.14 30.09
CA GLY A 409 -26.01 17.67 29.17
C GLY A 409 -25.64 16.37 28.43
N SER A 410 -24.37 16.21 28.03
CA SER A 410 -23.93 15.10 27.17
C SER A 410 -23.92 13.76 27.89
N ALA A 411 -23.36 13.68 29.11
CA ALA A 411 -23.30 12.42 29.85
C ALA A 411 -24.68 11.91 30.30
N ALA A 412 -25.66 12.80 30.49
CA ALA A 412 -27.04 12.42 30.77
C ALA A 412 -27.75 11.90 29.51
N ALA A 413 -27.52 12.54 28.35
CA ALA A 413 -28.04 12.11 27.06
C ALA A 413 -27.47 10.74 26.65
N GLU A 414 -26.16 10.53 26.79
CA GLU A 414 -25.50 9.26 26.47
C GLU A 414 -26.01 8.10 27.37
N LYS A 415 -26.24 8.38 28.66
CA LYS A 415 -26.87 7.41 29.58
C LYS A 415 -28.32 7.12 29.22
N ALA A 416 -29.07 8.11 28.76
CA ALA A 416 -30.45 7.93 28.33
C ALA A 416 -30.51 7.08 27.05
N GLU A 417 -29.62 7.34 26.09
CA GLU A 417 -29.51 6.57 24.86
C GLU A 417 -29.08 5.11 25.13
N SER A 418 -28.06 4.90 25.97
CA SER A 418 -27.65 3.55 26.38
C SER A 418 -28.79 2.78 27.08
N ARG A 419 -29.61 3.47 27.89
CA ARG A 419 -30.81 2.86 28.50
C ARG A 419 -31.86 2.49 27.46
N ALA A 420 -32.12 3.36 26.47
CA ALA A 420 -33.04 3.08 25.37
C ALA A 420 -32.58 1.86 24.56
N ARG A 421 -31.29 1.78 24.22
CA ARG A 421 -30.71 0.61 23.52
C ARG A 421 -30.81 -0.68 24.34
N ARG A 422 -30.57 -0.62 25.66
CA ARG A 422 -30.78 -1.78 26.57
C ARG A 422 -32.24 -2.20 26.67
N GLN A 423 -33.16 -1.23 26.73
CA GLN A 423 -34.60 -1.48 26.76
C GLN A 423 -35.06 -2.13 25.45
N HIS A 424 -34.59 -1.61 24.32
CA HIS A 424 -34.81 -2.21 23.02
C HIS A 424 -34.36 -3.68 23.01
N LEU A 425 -33.14 -4.01 23.45
CA LEU A 425 -32.68 -5.41 23.49
C LEU A 425 -33.57 -6.32 24.35
N ARG A 426 -34.16 -5.82 25.45
CA ARG A 426 -35.09 -6.59 26.29
C ARG A 426 -36.44 -6.82 25.62
N GLU A 427 -36.93 -5.80 24.91
CA GLU A 427 -38.24 -5.82 24.25
C GLU A 427 -38.19 -6.46 22.85
N CYS A 428 -36.99 -6.57 22.26
CA CYS A 428 -36.71 -7.20 20.97
C CYS A 428 -36.92 -8.72 21.07
N THR A 429 -38.20 -9.08 20.96
CA THR A 429 -38.74 -10.45 21.06
C THR A 429 -39.47 -10.85 19.77
N ASP A 430 -39.47 -9.98 18.76
CA ASP A 430 -40.10 -10.24 17.47
C ASP A 430 -39.31 -11.31 16.71
N ARG A 431 -39.74 -12.57 16.89
CA ARG A 431 -39.19 -13.74 16.21
C ARG A 431 -39.18 -13.57 14.68
N SER A 432 -40.14 -12.83 14.12
CA SER A 432 -40.22 -12.58 12.69
C SER A 432 -39.15 -11.60 12.22
N ALA A 433 -38.84 -10.56 13.01
CA ALA A 433 -37.74 -9.64 12.75
C ALA A 433 -36.39 -10.37 12.88
N HIS A 434 -36.22 -11.18 13.93
CA HIS A 434 -34.99 -11.96 14.13
C HIS A 434 -34.74 -12.94 12.97
N ALA A 435 -35.77 -13.68 12.56
CA ALA A 435 -35.67 -14.61 11.44
C ALA A 435 -35.39 -13.89 10.10
N ARG A 436 -35.93 -12.68 9.91
CA ARG A 436 -35.61 -11.85 8.73
C ARG A 436 -34.16 -11.38 8.75
N HIS A 437 -33.69 -10.86 9.87
CA HIS A 437 -32.31 -10.39 10.04
C HIS A 437 -31.31 -11.53 9.85
N TYR A 438 -31.54 -12.68 10.48
CA TYR A 438 -30.70 -13.87 10.31
C TYR A 438 -30.65 -14.34 8.85
N LYS A 439 -31.81 -14.41 8.17
CA LYS A 439 -31.87 -14.74 6.74
C LYS A 439 -31.17 -13.69 5.87
N GLN A 440 -31.26 -12.42 6.22
CA GLN A 440 -30.57 -11.34 5.51
C GLN A 440 -29.05 -11.44 5.71
N GLY A 441 -28.59 -11.72 6.92
CA GLY A 441 -27.18 -11.99 7.24
C GLY A 441 -26.63 -13.14 6.39
N LEU A 442 -27.32 -14.28 6.37
CA LEU A 442 -26.94 -15.42 5.53
C LEU A 442 -26.94 -15.09 4.03
N ARG A 443 -27.88 -14.26 3.56
CA ARG A 443 -27.90 -13.80 2.15
C ARG A 443 -26.72 -12.90 1.83
N CYS A 444 -26.39 -11.96 2.72
CA CYS A 444 -25.24 -11.07 2.56
C CYS A 444 -23.92 -11.84 2.60
N GLU A 445 -23.78 -12.78 3.52
CA GLU A 445 -22.60 -13.65 3.62
C GLU A 445 -22.46 -14.53 2.37
N LYS A 446 -23.54 -15.19 1.95
CA LYS A 446 -23.56 -15.93 0.69
C LYS A 446 -23.20 -15.04 -0.49
N ALA A 447 -23.76 -13.83 -0.58
CA ALA A 447 -23.41 -12.88 -1.65
C ALA A 447 -21.94 -12.45 -1.62
N LYS A 448 -21.32 -12.33 -0.43
CA LYS A 448 -19.88 -12.09 -0.30
C LYS A 448 -19.07 -13.27 -0.82
N LEU A 449 -19.43 -14.50 -0.44
CA LEU A 449 -18.78 -15.71 -0.95
C LEU A 449 -18.97 -15.87 -2.46
N ASP A 450 -20.17 -15.63 -2.98
CA ASP A 450 -20.47 -15.66 -4.42
C ASP A 450 -19.67 -14.60 -5.19
N ARG A 451 -19.45 -13.40 -4.62
CA ARG A 451 -18.60 -12.36 -5.20
C ARG A 451 -17.13 -12.76 -5.23
N VAL A 452 -16.62 -13.35 -4.15
CA VAL A 452 -15.23 -13.86 -4.08
C VAL A 452 -15.05 -15.01 -5.08
N ALA A 453 -16.00 -15.94 -5.15
CA ALA A 453 -15.97 -17.05 -6.11
C ALA A 453 -16.06 -16.54 -7.57
N LYS A 454 -16.89 -15.53 -7.84
CA LYS A 454 -16.95 -14.90 -9.15
C LYS A 454 -15.66 -14.17 -9.51
N ALA A 455 -15.08 -13.41 -8.58
CA ALA A 455 -13.82 -12.72 -8.81
C ALA A 455 -12.68 -13.71 -9.12
N ALA A 456 -12.61 -14.83 -8.39
CA ALA A 456 -11.66 -15.91 -8.67
C ALA A 456 -11.91 -16.53 -10.07
N ALA A 457 -13.16 -16.76 -10.47
CA ALA A 457 -13.49 -17.27 -11.80
C ALA A 457 -13.16 -16.28 -12.93
N ASP A 458 -13.42 -14.98 -12.72
CA ASP A 458 -13.08 -13.93 -13.68
C ASP A 458 -11.54 -13.81 -13.83
N GLU A 459 -10.80 -13.93 -12.72
CA GLU A 459 -9.33 -13.99 -12.72
C GLU A 459 -8.79 -15.21 -13.48
N GLU A 460 -9.39 -16.40 -13.29
CA GLU A 460 -9.04 -17.60 -14.06
C GLU A 460 -9.21 -17.40 -15.58
N VAL A 461 -10.28 -16.72 -16.00
CA VAL A 461 -10.53 -16.41 -17.42
C VAL A 461 -9.51 -15.41 -17.96
N MET A 462 -9.22 -14.34 -17.20
CA MET A 462 -8.22 -13.34 -17.60
C MET A 462 -6.83 -13.95 -17.72
N ASN A 463 -6.45 -14.81 -16.78
CA ASN A 463 -5.16 -15.49 -16.80
C ASN A 463 -5.01 -16.43 -18.00
N ALA A 464 -6.06 -17.20 -18.34
CA ALA A 464 -6.07 -18.04 -19.53
C ALA A 464 -5.95 -17.20 -20.82
N ALA A 465 -6.70 -16.11 -20.93
CA ALA A 465 -6.64 -15.22 -22.08
C ALA A 465 -5.28 -14.52 -22.22
N ALA A 466 -4.68 -14.09 -21.11
CA ALA A 466 -3.35 -13.52 -21.08
C ALA A 466 -2.29 -14.54 -21.53
N TRP A 467 -2.37 -15.78 -21.05
CA TRP A 467 -1.47 -16.87 -21.47
C TRP A 467 -1.56 -17.12 -22.98
N THR A 468 -2.76 -17.25 -23.54
CA THR A 468 -2.94 -17.41 -24.99
C THR A 468 -2.40 -16.20 -25.77
N ARG A 469 -2.64 -14.97 -25.30
CA ARG A 469 -2.15 -13.74 -25.94
C ARG A 469 -0.61 -13.64 -25.92
N LEU A 470 0.05 -14.20 -24.90
CA LEU A 470 1.50 -14.26 -24.78
C LEU A 470 2.12 -15.43 -25.57
N GLY A 471 1.34 -16.11 -26.41
CA GLY A 471 1.82 -17.19 -27.28
C GLY A 471 1.78 -18.58 -26.65
N GLY A 472 1.16 -18.75 -25.47
CA GLY A 472 0.91 -20.07 -24.89
C GLY A 472 2.17 -20.87 -24.55
N THR A 473 3.25 -20.19 -24.14
CA THR A 473 4.55 -20.82 -23.90
C THR A 473 4.66 -21.45 -22.51
N ALA A 474 5.64 -22.34 -22.33
CA ALA A 474 5.84 -23.04 -21.05
C ALA A 474 6.27 -22.05 -19.95
N GLU A 475 7.01 -21.01 -20.36
CA GLU A 475 7.48 -19.92 -19.51
C GLU A 475 6.33 -19.05 -18.97
N THR A 476 5.19 -19.01 -19.65
CA THR A 476 4.01 -18.23 -19.21
C THR A 476 2.94 -19.10 -18.55
N ALA A 477 3.13 -20.42 -18.48
CA ALA A 477 2.13 -21.36 -17.98
C ALA A 477 1.84 -21.22 -16.48
N TRP A 478 2.69 -20.53 -15.71
CA TRP A 478 2.43 -20.17 -14.31
C TRP A 478 1.22 -19.25 -14.13
N LEU A 479 0.75 -18.59 -15.20
CA LEU A 479 -0.50 -17.83 -15.19
C LEU A 479 -1.72 -18.76 -15.06
N LEU A 480 -1.63 -20.01 -15.53
CA LEU A 480 -2.76 -20.93 -15.53
C LEU A 480 -2.92 -21.59 -14.16
N THR A 481 -4.14 -21.63 -13.64
CA THR A 481 -4.50 -22.49 -12.51
C THR A 481 -4.53 -23.96 -12.94
N ASP A 482 -4.44 -24.89 -11.99
CA ASP A 482 -4.53 -26.33 -12.26
C ASP A 482 -5.78 -26.70 -13.08
N ALA A 483 -6.90 -26.00 -12.83
CA ALA A 483 -8.14 -26.17 -13.57
C ALA A 483 -8.01 -25.74 -15.04
N ASN A 484 -7.30 -24.64 -15.30
CA ASN A 484 -7.02 -24.16 -16.66
C ASN A 484 -6.04 -25.07 -17.39
N VAL A 485 -4.98 -25.53 -16.72
CA VAL A 485 -4.03 -26.50 -17.29
C VAL A 485 -4.77 -27.76 -17.71
N LYS A 486 -5.63 -28.31 -16.83
CA LYS A 486 -6.42 -29.50 -17.14
C LYS A 486 -7.35 -29.31 -18.34
N LYS A 487 -8.05 -28.17 -18.43
CA LYS A 487 -8.89 -27.84 -19.60
C LYS A 487 -8.07 -27.76 -20.89
N GLN A 488 -6.88 -27.17 -20.86
CA GLN A 488 -6.00 -27.07 -22.03
C GLN A 488 -5.45 -28.45 -22.42
N CYS A 489 -5.06 -29.29 -21.46
CA CYS A 489 -4.67 -30.67 -21.72
C CYS A 489 -5.80 -31.47 -22.38
N GLU A 490 -7.03 -31.36 -21.85
CA GLU A 490 -8.22 -32.02 -22.42
C GLU A 490 -8.50 -31.55 -23.85
N GLN A 491 -8.38 -30.25 -24.12
CA GLN A 491 -8.56 -29.68 -25.47
C GLN A 491 -7.50 -30.17 -26.46
N LEU A 492 -6.28 -30.41 -26.00
CA LEU A 492 -5.17 -30.90 -26.82
C LEU A 492 -5.10 -32.44 -26.89
N GLY A 493 -6.01 -33.15 -26.21
CA GLY A 493 -6.00 -34.62 -26.16
C GLY A 493 -4.86 -35.22 -25.35
N VAL A 494 -4.22 -34.43 -24.47
CA VAL A 494 -3.14 -34.88 -23.59
C VAL A 494 -3.75 -35.51 -22.34
N VAL A 495 -3.54 -36.81 -22.16
CA VAL A 495 -4.03 -37.55 -20.98
C VAL A 495 -3.18 -37.18 -19.76
N VAL A 496 -3.76 -36.39 -18.86
CA VAL A 496 -3.19 -36.01 -17.57
C VAL A 496 -3.31 -37.20 -16.61
N GLN A 497 -2.20 -37.75 -16.13
CA GLN A 497 -2.24 -38.78 -15.09
C GLN A 497 -2.44 -38.07 -13.74
N ALA A 498 -3.56 -38.34 -13.10
CA ALA A 498 -4.00 -37.68 -11.89
C ALA A 498 -3.12 -38.06 -10.69
N GLU A 499 -1.96 -37.41 -10.52
CA GLU A 499 -1.31 -37.18 -9.22
C GLU A 499 -0.03 -36.34 -9.35
N GLY A 500 -0.12 -35.04 -9.01
CA GLY A 500 0.98 -34.29 -8.39
C GLY A 500 2.10 -33.73 -9.27
N VAL A 501 1.93 -33.53 -10.59
CA VAL A 501 3.01 -33.00 -11.46
C VAL A 501 2.55 -31.90 -12.42
N VAL A 502 2.03 -30.79 -11.88
CA VAL A 502 1.48 -29.67 -12.67
C VAL A 502 2.50 -29.04 -13.64
N MET A 503 3.77 -28.93 -13.25
CA MET A 503 4.78 -28.25 -14.08
C MET A 503 5.20 -29.06 -15.32
N ARG A 504 5.22 -30.39 -15.27
CA ARG A 504 5.57 -31.20 -16.46
C ARG A 504 4.43 -31.19 -17.48
N GLU A 505 3.19 -31.15 -17.00
CA GLU A 505 1.99 -31.15 -17.84
C GLU A 505 1.78 -29.79 -18.49
N ALA A 506 2.01 -28.70 -17.77
CA ALA A 506 2.04 -27.34 -18.31
C ALA A 506 3.10 -27.19 -19.43
N HIS A 507 4.28 -27.79 -19.26
CA HIS A 507 5.32 -27.79 -20.29
C HIS A 507 4.90 -28.61 -21.52
N ALA A 508 4.21 -29.74 -21.34
CA ALA A 508 3.69 -30.54 -22.45
C ALA A 508 2.61 -29.81 -23.25
N VAL A 509 1.68 -29.13 -22.57
CA VAL A 509 0.66 -28.27 -23.19
C VAL A 509 1.31 -27.16 -23.99
N ALA A 510 2.24 -26.43 -23.39
CA ALA A 510 2.90 -25.33 -24.09
C ALA A 510 3.74 -25.79 -25.28
N SER A 511 4.39 -26.96 -25.19
CA SER A 511 5.14 -27.53 -26.32
C SER A 511 4.21 -27.90 -27.48
N ALA A 512 3.00 -28.39 -27.20
CA ALA A 512 2.00 -28.70 -28.22
C ALA A 512 1.38 -27.45 -28.86
N VAL A 513 1.34 -26.31 -28.15
CA VAL A 513 0.83 -25.03 -28.67
C VAL A 513 1.90 -24.27 -29.50
N ALA A 514 3.19 -24.48 -29.20
CA ALA A 514 4.29 -23.76 -29.83
C ALA A 514 4.68 -24.26 -31.24
N GLU A 515 4.08 -25.33 -31.76
CA GLU A 515 4.35 -25.77 -33.14
C GLU A 515 3.60 -24.89 -34.15
N PRO A 516 4.31 -24.12 -35.01
CA PRO A 516 3.66 -23.24 -35.98
C PRO A 516 3.01 -24.05 -37.09
N LYS A 517 1.70 -23.84 -37.29
CA LYS A 517 1.06 -24.08 -38.59
C LYS A 517 1.40 -22.89 -39.48
N ASP A 518 2.48 -23.01 -40.24
CA ASP A 518 2.88 -22.03 -41.25
C ASP A 518 1.86 -22.01 -42.39
N ASP A 519 1.10 -20.91 -42.49
CA ASP A 519 0.62 -20.39 -43.78
C ASP A 519 0.17 -18.92 -43.65
N ALA A 520 0.70 -18.10 -44.56
CA ALA A 520 0.21 -16.79 -45.04
C ALA A 520 0.67 -15.45 -44.36
N LEU A 521 1.70 -14.87 -45.02
CA LEU A 521 1.74 -13.51 -45.61
C LEU A 521 1.92 -12.24 -44.73
N LEU A 522 3.09 -11.62 -44.94
CA LEU A 522 3.49 -10.25 -44.57
C LEU A 522 2.96 -9.20 -45.58
N ALA A 523 2.52 -8.04 -45.06
CA ALA A 523 2.44 -6.79 -45.82
C ALA A 523 2.83 -5.59 -44.91
N PRO A 524 3.56 -4.56 -45.42
CA PRO A 524 3.99 -3.41 -44.62
C PRO A 524 2.99 -2.24 -44.67
N ALA A 525 2.86 -1.51 -43.56
CA ALA A 525 2.03 -0.31 -43.43
C ALA A 525 2.86 0.97 -43.52
N SER A 526 2.35 1.94 -44.27
CA SER A 526 2.85 3.31 -44.44
C SER A 526 2.32 4.27 -43.37
N GLU A 527 3.18 5.20 -42.96
CA GLU A 527 2.90 6.32 -42.05
C GLU A 527 2.14 7.46 -42.75
N GLU A 528 1.08 7.99 -42.15
CA GLU A 528 0.64 9.38 -42.38
C GLU A 528 0.06 10.01 -41.10
N SER A 529 0.48 11.25 -40.86
CA SER A 529 0.08 12.13 -39.76
C SER A 529 -1.19 12.94 -40.09
N SER A 530 -1.99 13.31 -39.09
CA SER A 530 -2.41 14.71 -38.81
C SER A 530 -3.60 14.78 -37.83
N ALA A 531 -3.78 15.94 -37.21
CA ALA A 531 -4.50 16.18 -35.96
C ALA A 531 -6.00 16.56 -36.09
N GLY A 532 -6.79 16.11 -35.09
CA GLY A 532 -7.98 16.74 -34.46
C GLY A 532 -9.25 17.02 -35.30
N PRO A 533 -10.45 16.54 -34.87
CA PRO A 533 -11.15 17.11 -33.69
C PRO A 533 -11.71 16.03 -32.71
N SER A 534 -11.38 16.13 -31.42
CA SER A 534 -11.36 14.97 -30.51
C SER A 534 -12.68 14.54 -29.85
N ASP A 535 -13.72 15.39 -29.69
CA ASP A 535 -14.80 15.03 -28.76
C ASP A 535 -16.10 14.49 -29.41
N GLN A 536 -16.37 14.81 -30.67
CA GLN A 536 -17.55 14.27 -31.38
C GLN A 536 -17.28 12.91 -32.04
N LEU A 537 -16.07 12.71 -32.58
CA LEU A 537 -15.65 11.44 -33.18
C LEU A 537 -15.57 10.31 -32.14
N GLN A 538 -15.07 10.59 -30.93
CA GLN A 538 -15.04 9.59 -29.86
C GLN A 538 -16.43 9.12 -29.42
N ALA A 539 -17.44 10.01 -29.44
CA ALA A 539 -18.81 9.64 -29.08
C ALA A 539 -19.55 8.85 -30.18
N GLU A 540 -19.14 9.01 -31.44
CA GLU A 540 -19.65 8.22 -32.57
C GLU A 540 -18.97 6.86 -32.65
N ASP A 541 -17.66 6.80 -32.41
CA ASP A 541 -16.88 5.57 -32.32
C ASP A 541 -17.35 4.66 -31.17
N ASP A 542 -17.67 5.24 -30.00
CA ASP A 542 -18.22 4.51 -28.86
C ASP A 542 -19.61 3.90 -29.15
N ARG A 543 -20.44 4.59 -29.93
CA ARG A 543 -21.75 4.07 -30.34
C ARG A 543 -21.60 2.94 -31.35
N ALA A 544 -20.72 3.11 -32.34
CA ALA A 544 -20.41 2.08 -33.32
C ALA A 544 -19.80 0.83 -32.65
N TYR A 545 -18.92 1.01 -31.65
CA TYR A 545 -18.36 -0.09 -30.87
C TYR A 545 -19.42 -0.84 -30.05
N LYS A 546 -20.30 -0.12 -29.34
CA LYS A 546 -21.41 -0.75 -28.58
C LYS A 546 -22.40 -1.47 -29.49
N GLN A 547 -22.58 -1.02 -30.72
CA GLN A 547 -23.47 -1.67 -31.68
C GLN A 547 -22.85 -2.97 -32.21
N ARG A 548 -21.56 -2.97 -32.53
CA ARG A 548 -20.81 -4.20 -32.91
C ARG A 548 -20.86 -5.27 -31.81
N LEU A 549 -20.65 -4.88 -30.55
CA LEU A 549 -20.77 -5.82 -29.41
C LEU A 549 -22.17 -6.41 -29.26
N LYS A 550 -23.23 -5.63 -29.55
CA LYS A 550 -24.61 -6.15 -29.53
C LYS A 550 -24.88 -7.12 -30.67
N GLU A 551 -24.32 -6.87 -31.84
CA GLU A 551 -24.45 -7.73 -33.02
C GLU A 551 -23.69 -9.06 -32.82
N GLU A 552 -22.44 -9.00 -32.33
CA GLU A 552 -21.68 -10.21 -31.95
C GLU A 552 -22.39 -11.04 -30.88
N ALA A 553 -22.93 -10.41 -29.84
CA ALA A 553 -23.71 -11.11 -28.81
C ALA A 553 -24.98 -11.76 -29.40
N ALA A 554 -25.64 -11.11 -30.35
CA ALA A 554 -26.79 -11.67 -31.04
C ALA A 554 -26.40 -12.85 -31.95
N GLU A 555 -25.25 -12.79 -32.62
CA GLU A 555 -24.72 -13.90 -33.43
C GLU A 555 -24.32 -15.10 -32.56
N LEU A 556 -23.65 -14.88 -31.43
CA LEU A 556 -23.34 -15.94 -30.46
C LEU A 556 -24.61 -16.65 -29.95
N MET A 557 -25.67 -15.88 -29.66
CA MET A 557 -26.95 -16.45 -29.25
C MET A 557 -27.63 -17.24 -30.37
N ARG A 558 -27.53 -16.80 -31.63
CA ARG A 558 -28.02 -17.55 -32.80
C ARG A 558 -27.21 -18.83 -33.03
N ALA A 559 -25.89 -18.76 -32.93
CA ALA A 559 -24.99 -19.90 -33.08
C ALA A 559 -25.23 -20.94 -31.98
N LYS A 560 -25.40 -20.52 -30.72
CA LYS A 560 -25.75 -21.42 -29.61
C LYS A 560 -27.10 -22.10 -29.83
N LYS A 561 -28.11 -21.35 -30.28
CA LYS A 561 -29.43 -21.90 -30.58
C LYS A 561 -29.40 -22.87 -31.78
N ALA A 562 -28.55 -22.60 -32.78
CA ALA A 562 -28.33 -23.50 -33.90
C ALA A 562 -27.60 -24.78 -33.45
N ALA A 563 -26.60 -24.68 -32.58
CA ALA A 563 -25.89 -25.81 -32.00
C ALA A 563 -26.81 -26.70 -31.14
N GLU A 564 -27.68 -26.09 -30.32
CA GLU A 564 -28.71 -26.81 -29.56
C GLU A 564 -29.74 -27.50 -30.47
N ALA A 565 -30.02 -26.94 -31.65
CA ALA A 565 -30.91 -27.55 -32.64
C ALA A 565 -30.23 -28.66 -33.47
N SER A 566 -28.90 -28.65 -33.59
CA SER A 566 -28.11 -29.68 -34.29
C SER A 566 -27.59 -30.79 -33.37
N ALA A 567 -27.80 -30.69 -32.06
CA ALA A 567 -27.40 -31.70 -31.09
C ALA A 567 -28.04 -33.05 -31.45
N GLY A 568 -27.20 -34.07 -31.62
CA GLY A 568 -27.63 -35.39 -32.09
C GLY A 568 -28.54 -36.11 -31.09
N PRO A 569 -29.27 -37.17 -31.50
CA PRO A 569 -30.19 -37.91 -30.63
C PRO A 569 -29.55 -38.42 -29.32
N SER A 570 -28.23 -38.64 -29.32
CA SER A 570 -27.47 -39.08 -28.15
C SER A 570 -27.30 -37.99 -27.08
N GLU A 571 -27.18 -36.72 -27.47
CA GLU A 571 -27.05 -35.59 -26.53
C GLU A 571 -28.41 -35.20 -25.95
N GLN A 572 -29.49 -35.39 -26.72
CA GLN A 572 -30.85 -35.19 -26.23
C GLN A 572 -31.23 -36.21 -25.16
N LEU A 573 -30.82 -37.48 -25.31
CA LEU A 573 -31.01 -38.52 -24.30
C LEU A 573 -30.27 -38.20 -22.99
N GLN A 574 -29.02 -37.73 -23.09
CA GLN A 574 -28.26 -37.31 -21.91
C GLN A 574 -28.91 -36.11 -21.20
N ALA A 575 -29.46 -35.15 -21.95
CA ALA A 575 -30.16 -34.01 -21.39
C ALA A 575 -31.52 -34.36 -20.74
N GLU A 576 -32.15 -35.46 -21.17
CA GLU A 576 -33.35 -36.01 -20.54
C GLU A 576 -33.01 -36.81 -19.27
N ASP A 577 -31.95 -37.62 -19.31
CA ASP A 577 -31.45 -38.36 -18.14
C ASP A 577 -31.00 -37.42 -17.01
N ASP A 578 -30.33 -36.31 -17.36
CA ASP A 578 -29.94 -35.26 -16.41
C ASP A 578 -31.14 -34.56 -15.78
N ARG A 579 -32.20 -34.34 -16.55
CA ARG A 579 -33.46 -33.77 -16.03
C ARG A 579 -34.15 -34.74 -15.08
N ALA A 580 -34.21 -36.02 -15.45
CA ALA A 580 -34.77 -37.08 -14.60
C ALA A 580 -33.96 -37.26 -13.31
N TYR A 581 -32.63 -37.17 -13.37
CA TYR A 581 -31.76 -37.22 -12.20
C TYR A 581 -31.97 -36.03 -11.26
N LYS A 582 -32.03 -34.80 -11.79
CA LYS A 582 -32.34 -33.59 -11.01
C LYS A 582 -33.72 -33.64 -10.37
N GLN A 583 -34.69 -34.29 -11.01
CA GLN A 583 -36.03 -34.46 -10.47
C GLN A 583 -36.05 -35.45 -9.28
N ARG A 584 -35.33 -36.58 -9.40
CA ARG A 584 -35.16 -37.55 -8.29
C ARG A 584 -34.50 -36.91 -7.05
N LEU A 585 -33.46 -36.10 -7.25
CA LEU A 585 -32.81 -35.37 -6.14
C LEU A 585 -33.77 -34.39 -5.42
N LYS A 586 -34.67 -33.75 -6.16
CA LYS A 586 -35.68 -32.85 -5.56
C LYS A 586 -36.71 -33.63 -4.75
N GLU A 587 -37.14 -34.79 -5.22
CA GLU A 587 -38.08 -35.66 -4.52
C GLU A 587 -37.47 -36.23 -3.23
N GLU A 588 -36.21 -36.69 -3.30
CA GLU A 588 -35.48 -37.20 -2.13
C GLU A 588 -35.27 -36.12 -1.06
N ALA A 589 -34.93 -34.88 -1.48
CA ALA A 589 -34.84 -33.73 -0.58
C ALA A 589 -36.20 -33.38 0.07
N ALA A 590 -37.29 -33.49 -0.68
CA ALA A 590 -38.64 -33.27 -0.14
C ALA A 590 -39.02 -34.35 0.89
N GLU A 591 -38.67 -35.61 0.64
CA GLU A 591 -38.91 -36.71 1.56
C GLU A 591 -38.11 -36.55 2.87
N LEU A 592 -36.84 -36.14 2.78
CA LEU A 592 -35.98 -35.84 3.93
C LEU A 592 -36.56 -34.71 4.80
N ASN A 593 -37.08 -33.66 4.16
CA ASN A 593 -37.74 -32.56 4.87
C ASN A 593 -39.04 -33.01 5.55
N LEU A 594 -39.82 -33.88 4.90
CA LEU A 594 -41.03 -34.46 5.51
C LEU A 594 -40.67 -35.34 6.73
N LYS A 595 -39.61 -36.14 6.64
CA LYS A 595 -39.10 -36.95 7.78
C LYS A 595 -38.65 -36.07 8.93
N ARG A 596 -37.92 -34.98 8.66
CA ARG A 596 -37.52 -33.99 9.68
C ARG A 596 -38.71 -33.32 10.35
N ALA A 597 -39.73 -32.93 9.58
CA ALA A 597 -40.96 -32.33 10.10
C ALA A 597 -41.73 -33.31 11.01
N LYS A 598 -41.85 -34.58 10.60
CA LYS A 598 -42.49 -35.63 11.44
C LYS A 598 -41.72 -35.86 12.75
N LYS A 599 -40.38 -35.93 12.69
CA LYS A 599 -39.54 -36.08 13.89
C LYS A 599 -39.67 -34.88 14.84
N ALA A 600 -39.72 -33.66 14.29
CA ALA A 600 -39.94 -32.45 15.07
C ALA A 600 -41.33 -32.43 15.74
N ALA A 601 -42.39 -32.85 15.04
CA ALA A 601 -43.73 -32.98 15.62
C ALA A 601 -43.79 -34.04 16.73
N GLN A 602 -43.10 -35.18 16.55
CA GLN A 602 -43.02 -36.23 17.58
C GLN A 602 -42.26 -35.76 18.83
N MET A 603 -41.18 -35.00 18.66
CA MET A 603 -40.46 -34.39 19.78
C MET A 603 -41.26 -33.31 20.50
N ALA A 604 -42.23 -32.66 19.83
CA ALA A 604 -43.09 -31.66 20.45
C ALA A 604 -44.30 -32.26 21.18
N ALA A 605 -44.64 -33.52 20.89
CA ALA A 605 -45.74 -34.25 21.53
C ALA A 605 -45.30 -35.03 22.77
N ASN A 606 -44.01 -35.35 22.88
CA ASN A 606 -43.36 -35.88 24.08
C ASN A 606 -42.87 -34.73 24.97
#